data_AF-A0A917WA87-F1
#
_entry.id   AF-A0A917WA87-F1
#
_cell.length_a   1.000
_cell.length_b   1.000
_cell.length_c   1.000
_cell.angle_alpha   90.00
_cell.angle_beta   90.00
_cell.angle_gamma   90.00
#
_symmetry.space_group_name_H-M   'P 1'
#
loop_
_entity.id
_entity.type
_entity.pdbx_description
1 polymer ?
#
loop_
_entity_poly.entity_id
_entity_poly.type
_entity_poly.pdbx_seq_one_letter_code
_entity_poly.pdbx_strand_id
1 'polypeptide(L)'
;MTRIVAEVHGNPWLTRQAAPEPAMMPAPPVRSAKPTGPVTPQAGVDAPAGGLPSWQQPTIAALWFVGAHGGAGESTLAGLDDSWAAAGHGWPNRPSPDRLPTVHQTVHQTVIVARSHVAGLRAAQTAARQWASGRVPSIHLLGLIIVADAPGRLPRPLRELQQLVSGGVPRTWTVPWVEAWRTAPADETNIPRSVRSLCDELRSLTH
;
A
#
# COMPACT_ATOMS: atom_id res chain seq x y z
N MET A 1 25.95 -35.66 -48.92
CA MET A 1 26.18 -34.26 -48.51
C MET A 1 24.84 -33.58 -48.32
N THR A 2 24.37 -33.45 -47.07
CA THR A 2 23.21 -32.61 -46.76
C THR A 2 23.51 -31.87 -45.47
N ARG A 3 23.74 -30.56 -45.59
CA ARG A 3 24.09 -29.65 -44.49
C ARG A 3 22.76 -29.11 -43.96
N ILE A 4 22.39 -29.49 -42.73
CA ILE A 4 21.28 -28.84 -42.02
C ILE A 4 21.83 -27.50 -41.51
N VAL A 5 21.30 -26.41 -42.03
CA VAL A 5 21.61 -25.06 -41.57
C VAL A 5 20.63 -24.77 -40.43
N ALA A 6 21.14 -24.60 -39.20
CA ALA A 6 20.32 -24.17 -38.08
C ALA A 6 20.05 -22.66 -38.19
N GLU A 7 18.81 -22.27 -38.46
CA GLU A 7 18.38 -20.88 -38.38
C GLU A 7 18.32 -20.43 -36.91
N VAL A 8 19.26 -19.56 -36.54
CA VAL A 8 19.21 -18.82 -35.28
C VAL A 8 18.16 -17.72 -35.43
N HIS A 9 16.93 -17.98 -35.01
CA HIS A 9 15.89 -16.97 -34.91
C HIS A 9 16.19 -16.07 -33.69
N GLY A 10 16.73 -14.88 -33.93
CA GLY A 10 16.90 -13.85 -32.91
C GLY A 10 15.54 -13.45 -32.32
N ASN A 11 15.48 -13.21 -31.02
CA ASN A 11 14.26 -12.78 -30.35
C ASN A 11 13.81 -11.41 -30.92
N PRO A 12 12.62 -11.32 -31.56
CA PRO A 12 12.14 -10.09 -32.19
C PRO A 12 11.81 -8.96 -31.19
N TRP A 13 11.87 -9.24 -29.88
CA TRP A 13 11.54 -8.31 -28.79
C TRP A 13 12.78 -7.72 -28.07
N LEU A 14 14.01 -8.01 -28.53
CA LEU A 14 15.24 -7.51 -27.89
C LEU A 14 15.85 -6.34 -28.68
N THR A 15 15.61 -5.11 -28.22
CA THR A 15 16.50 -3.98 -28.49
C THR A 15 17.33 -3.72 -27.25
N ARG A 16 18.63 -4.00 -27.31
CA ARG A 16 19.54 -3.75 -26.18
C ARG A 16 19.77 -2.24 -26.04
N GLN A 17 19.39 -1.67 -24.91
CA GLN A 17 19.91 -0.39 -24.45
C GLN A 17 20.31 -0.49 -22.98
N ALA A 18 21.53 -0.04 -22.70
CA ALA A 18 22.00 0.29 -21.36
C ALA A 18 21.91 1.81 -21.18
N ALA A 19 21.39 2.25 -20.03
CA ALA A 19 21.35 3.65 -19.63
C ALA A 19 22.03 3.80 -18.27
N PRO A 20 22.66 4.96 -18.00
CA PRO A 20 23.57 5.15 -16.88
C PRO A 20 22.83 5.32 -15.56
N GLU A 21 23.57 5.03 -14.49
CA GLU A 21 23.13 5.03 -13.09
C GLU A 21 23.07 6.47 -12.53
N PRO A 22 21.90 6.93 -12.02
CA PRO A 22 21.81 8.20 -11.32
C PRO A 22 22.14 8.07 -9.84
N ALA A 23 22.79 9.12 -9.33
CA ALA A 23 23.27 9.24 -7.97
C ALA A 23 22.16 9.16 -6.90
N MET A 24 22.45 8.39 -5.85
CA MET A 24 21.62 8.17 -4.68
C MET A 24 21.52 9.46 -3.84
N MET A 25 20.28 9.95 -3.62
CA MET A 25 19.99 11.08 -2.72
C MET A 25 19.09 10.65 -1.56
N PRO A 26 19.28 11.24 -0.36
CA PRO A 26 18.64 10.75 0.86
C PRO A 26 17.13 11.00 0.90
N ALA A 27 16.41 10.01 1.43
CA ALA A 27 14.97 10.03 1.63
C ALA A 27 14.54 11.04 2.72
N PRO A 28 13.37 11.69 2.57
CA PRO A 28 12.76 12.47 3.64
C PRO A 28 12.36 11.57 4.83
N PRO A 29 12.22 12.15 6.05
CA PRO A 29 11.97 11.37 7.26
C PRO A 29 10.55 10.79 7.33
N VAL A 30 10.48 9.58 7.87
CA VAL A 30 9.24 8.91 8.33
C VAL A 30 8.69 9.66 9.55
N ARG A 31 7.37 9.88 9.61
CA ARG A 31 6.62 10.29 10.82
C ARG A 31 5.37 9.39 10.88
N SER A 32 4.79 8.97 12.01
CA SER A 32 5.10 9.10 13.44
C SER A 32 4.42 7.96 14.24
N ALA A 33 5.05 7.54 15.35
CA ALA A 33 4.60 6.50 16.30
C ALA A 33 3.26 6.75 17.01
N LYS A 34 2.67 7.96 16.94
CA LYS A 34 1.39 8.30 17.57
C LYS A 34 0.37 8.71 16.49
N PRO A 35 -0.93 8.37 16.65
CA PRO A 35 -1.96 8.89 15.77
C PRO A 35 -2.02 10.41 15.81
N THR A 36 -2.12 11.04 14.65
CA THR A 36 -2.27 12.48 14.48
C THR A 36 -3.63 12.87 13.91
N GLY A 37 -4.38 11.91 13.38
CA GLY A 37 -5.73 12.09 12.85
C GLY A 37 -6.77 11.20 13.53
N PRO A 38 -7.97 11.06 12.95
CA PRO A 38 -9.06 10.30 13.54
C PRO A 38 -8.71 8.81 13.67
N VAL A 39 -8.99 8.22 14.84
CA VAL A 39 -8.75 6.79 15.13
C VAL A 39 -10.01 5.93 15.02
N THR A 40 -11.18 6.55 14.87
CA THR A 40 -12.47 5.92 14.65
C THR A 40 -13.19 6.57 13.46
N PRO A 41 -14.17 5.89 12.85
CA PRO A 41 -15.11 6.55 11.94
C PRO A 41 -15.71 7.82 12.57
N GLN A 42 -16.01 8.81 11.73
CA GLN A 42 -16.39 10.15 12.13
C GLN A 42 -17.87 10.40 11.79
N ALA A 43 -18.64 10.83 12.79
CA ALA A 43 -20.04 11.21 12.56
C ALA A 43 -20.13 12.41 11.60
N GLY A 44 -21.05 12.34 10.63
CA GLY A 44 -21.26 13.41 9.66
C GLY A 44 -20.35 13.38 8.42
N VAL A 45 -19.47 12.38 8.28
CA VAL A 45 -18.75 12.17 7.01
C VAL A 45 -19.64 11.38 6.05
N ASP A 46 -20.04 12.04 4.96
CA ASP A 46 -20.79 11.36 3.91
C ASP A 46 -19.94 10.31 3.21
N ALA A 47 -20.58 9.17 2.99
CA ALA A 47 -20.14 8.13 2.09
C ALA A 47 -19.78 8.68 0.70
N PRO A 48 -18.59 8.38 0.16
CA PRO A 48 -18.33 8.68 -1.24
C PRO A 48 -19.24 7.84 -2.15
N ALA A 49 -19.61 8.40 -3.31
CA ALA A 49 -20.46 7.70 -4.30
C ALA A 49 -19.75 6.50 -4.96
N GLY A 50 -18.42 6.48 -4.95
CA GLY A 50 -17.59 5.34 -5.31
C GLY A 50 -16.67 4.95 -4.16
N GLY A 51 -15.78 4.00 -4.39
CA GLY A 51 -14.85 3.54 -3.37
C GLY A 51 -14.33 2.16 -3.69
N LEU A 52 -13.65 1.57 -2.72
CA LEU A 52 -13.18 0.21 -2.87
C LEU A 52 -14.33 -0.77 -2.60
N PRO A 53 -14.43 -1.85 -3.38
CA PRO A 53 -15.33 -2.96 -3.07
C PRO A 53 -14.97 -3.59 -1.72
N SER A 54 -15.86 -4.42 -1.18
CA SER A 54 -15.58 -5.26 -0.02
C SER A 54 -15.70 -6.72 -0.43
N TRP A 55 -14.67 -7.52 -0.14
CA TRP A 55 -14.64 -8.93 -0.53
C TRP A 55 -14.39 -9.81 0.69
N GLN A 56 -14.95 -11.01 0.66
CA GLN A 56 -14.62 -12.03 1.66
C GLN A 56 -13.18 -12.49 1.45
N GLN A 57 -12.39 -12.41 2.50
CA GLN A 57 -11.02 -12.91 2.48
C GLN A 57 -10.99 -14.36 3.00
N PRO A 58 -10.38 -15.31 2.26
CA PRO A 58 -10.33 -16.71 2.67
C PRO A 58 -9.26 -16.96 3.75
N THR A 59 -8.35 -16.02 3.96
CA THR A 59 -7.20 -16.13 4.87
C THR A 59 -7.33 -15.19 6.07
N ILE A 60 -6.58 -15.50 7.12
CA ILE A 60 -6.37 -14.62 8.27
C ILE A 60 -4.99 -13.98 8.12
N ALA A 61 -4.90 -12.68 8.39
CA ALA A 61 -3.65 -11.92 8.38
C ALA A 61 -3.59 -11.02 9.62
N ALA A 62 -2.38 -10.80 10.14
CA ALA A 62 -2.14 -9.84 11.21
C ALA A 62 -2.35 -8.40 10.74
N LEU A 63 -2.08 -8.13 9.46
CA LEU A 63 -2.28 -6.83 8.82
C LEU A 63 -2.73 -6.97 7.37
N TRP A 64 -3.73 -6.19 6.99
CA TRP A 64 -4.19 -6.05 5.61
C TRP A 64 -3.68 -4.77 4.95
N PHE A 65 -3.05 -4.90 3.79
CA PHE A 65 -2.67 -3.78 2.92
C PHE A 65 -3.74 -3.59 1.85
N VAL A 66 -4.48 -2.49 1.93
CA VAL A 66 -5.54 -2.13 0.99
C VAL A 66 -5.02 -1.07 0.03
N GLY A 67 -4.64 -1.48 -1.17
CA GLY A 67 -4.27 -0.61 -2.26
C GLY A 67 -5.46 0.19 -2.74
N ALA A 68 -5.37 1.52 -2.66
CA ALA A 68 -6.44 2.42 -3.09
C ALA A 68 -6.65 2.40 -4.62
N HIS A 69 -5.67 1.91 -5.37
CA HIS A 69 -5.67 1.85 -6.83
C HIS A 69 -4.73 0.75 -7.35
N GLY A 70 -4.86 0.43 -8.64
CA GLY A 70 -3.93 -0.46 -9.35
C GLY A 70 -2.49 0.03 -9.25
N GLY A 71 -1.57 -0.86 -8.88
CA GLY A 71 -0.15 -0.52 -8.73
C GLY A 71 0.18 0.36 -7.50
N ALA A 72 -0.68 0.39 -6.47
CA ALA A 72 -0.42 1.13 -5.23
C ALA A 72 0.79 0.63 -4.43
N GLY A 73 1.18 -0.64 -4.60
CA GLY A 73 2.26 -1.29 -3.85
C GLY A 73 1.79 -2.17 -2.69
N GLU A 74 0.49 -2.51 -2.61
CA GLU A 74 -0.04 -3.39 -1.55
C GLU A 74 0.66 -4.76 -1.49
N SER A 75 0.88 -5.41 -2.63
CA SER A 75 1.53 -6.74 -2.69
C SER A 75 3.01 -6.66 -2.33
N THR A 76 3.68 -5.58 -2.73
CA THR A 76 5.10 -5.36 -2.38
C THR A 76 5.27 -5.17 -0.88
N LEU A 77 4.42 -4.38 -0.24
CA LEU A 77 4.51 -4.14 1.20
C LEU A 77 4.03 -5.35 2.01
N ALA A 78 2.97 -6.03 1.57
CA ALA A 78 2.50 -7.25 2.22
C ALA A 78 3.55 -8.37 2.19
N GLY A 79 4.36 -8.45 1.12
CA GLY A 79 5.44 -9.44 1.01
C GLY A 79 6.65 -9.22 1.92
N LEU A 80 6.66 -8.16 2.74
CA LEU A 80 7.76 -7.89 3.69
C LEU A 80 7.61 -8.63 5.02
N ASP A 81 6.47 -9.28 5.26
CA ASP A 81 6.22 -10.08 6.45
C ASP A 81 5.21 -11.19 6.14
N ASP A 82 5.52 -12.44 6.51
CA ASP A 82 4.68 -13.60 6.20
C ASP A 82 3.29 -13.55 6.87
N SER A 83 3.12 -12.73 7.91
CA SER A 83 1.83 -12.56 8.60
C SER A 83 0.92 -11.52 7.95
N TRP A 84 1.39 -10.81 6.92
CA TRP A 84 0.66 -9.74 6.25
C TRP A 84 0.02 -10.20 4.95
N ALA A 85 -1.04 -9.51 4.52
CA ALA A 85 -1.74 -9.84 3.28
C ALA A 85 -2.13 -8.60 2.48
N ALA A 86 -2.03 -8.70 1.15
CA ALA A 86 -2.61 -7.74 0.23
C ALA A 86 -4.11 -8.00 0.06
N ALA A 87 -4.91 -6.94 0.05
CA ALA A 87 -6.37 -7.06 0.07
C ALA A 87 -7.01 -7.09 -1.33
N GLY A 88 -6.22 -7.01 -2.40
CA GLY A 88 -6.71 -7.09 -3.78
C GLY A 88 -7.56 -5.87 -4.15
N HIS A 89 -7.15 -4.68 -3.71
CA HIS A 89 -7.87 -3.42 -3.93
C HIS A 89 -9.33 -3.45 -3.43
N GLY A 90 -9.57 -4.13 -2.32
CA GLY A 90 -10.87 -4.15 -1.65
C GLY A 90 -10.73 -4.22 -0.14
N TRP A 91 -11.76 -3.77 0.57
CA TRP A 91 -11.82 -3.89 2.01
C TRP A 91 -11.96 -5.36 2.41
N PRO A 92 -11.11 -5.88 3.31
CA PRO A 92 -11.25 -7.23 3.81
C PRO A 92 -12.55 -7.33 4.62
N ASN A 93 -13.44 -8.19 4.16
CA ASN A 93 -14.64 -8.59 4.87
C ASN A 93 -14.50 -10.06 5.26
N ARG A 94 -15.23 -10.48 6.28
CA ARG A 94 -15.25 -11.89 6.69
C ARG A 94 -16.24 -12.72 5.89
N PRO A 95 -15.98 -14.03 5.75
CA PRO A 95 -17.03 -14.98 5.39
C PRO A 95 -18.21 -14.92 6.38
N SER A 96 -19.43 -14.99 5.84
CA SER A 96 -20.73 -14.88 6.53
C SER A 96 -20.88 -15.87 7.71
N PRO A 97 -21.61 -15.53 8.80
CA PRO A 97 -21.63 -16.26 10.09
C PRO A 97 -22.35 -17.61 10.13
N ASP A 98 -22.58 -18.29 9.00
CA ASP A 98 -23.17 -19.65 8.98
C ASP A 98 -22.23 -20.73 9.59
N ARG A 99 -21.06 -20.31 10.05
CA ARG A 99 -20.22 -20.99 11.04
C ARG A 99 -20.05 -20.04 12.23
N LEU A 100 -20.74 -20.35 13.33
CA LEU A 100 -20.91 -19.49 14.51
C LEU A 100 -19.62 -18.80 14.99
N PRO A 101 -19.57 -17.46 15.06
CA PRO A 101 -18.56 -16.76 15.84
C PRO A 101 -19.07 -16.48 17.26
N THR A 102 -18.46 -17.10 18.27
CA THR A 102 -18.60 -16.68 19.67
C THR A 102 -17.91 -15.33 19.87
N VAL A 103 -18.70 -14.31 20.22
CA VAL A 103 -18.37 -13.09 21.00
C VAL A 103 -16.92 -12.59 20.92
N HIS A 104 -16.44 -12.24 19.73
CA HIS A 104 -15.52 -11.11 19.52
C HIS A 104 -15.48 -10.83 18.01
N GLN A 105 -16.10 -9.72 17.61
CA GLN A 105 -15.94 -9.14 16.28
C GLN A 105 -14.45 -8.80 16.09
N THR A 106 -13.62 -9.76 15.71
CA THR A 106 -12.25 -9.55 15.21
C THR A 106 -12.31 -8.53 14.07
N VAL A 107 -11.91 -7.32 14.40
CA VAL A 107 -11.76 -6.21 13.48
C VAL A 107 -10.46 -6.45 12.69
N HIS A 108 -10.47 -6.23 11.38
CA HIS A 108 -9.28 -6.37 10.55
C HIS A 108 -8.37 -5.15 10.70
N GLN A 109 -7.17 -5.37 11.23
CA GLN A 109 -6.10 -4.37 11.20
C GLN A 109 -5.76 -4.08 9.74
N THR A 110 -5.88 -2.82 9.34
CA THR A 110 -5.80 -2.42 7.93
C THR A 110 -4.99 -1.14 7.76
N VAL A 111 -4.18 -1.09 6.71
CA VAL A 111 -3.55 0.14 6.20
C VAL A 111 -3.98 0.38 4.76
N ILE A 112 -4.30 1.64 4.42
CA ILE A 112 -4.50 2.03 3.03
C ILE A 112 -3.12 2.25 2.40
N VAL A 113 -2.92 1.87 1.15
CA VAL A 113 -1.70 2.11 0.38
C VAL A 113 -2.03 2.91 -0.88
N ALA A 114 -1.24 3.94 -1.17
CA ALA A 114 -1.35 4.67 -2.43
C ALA A 114 0.00 5.23 -2.87
N ARG A 115 0.14 5.55 -4.16
CA ARG A 115 1.30 6.27 -4.67
C ARG A 115 1.13 7.78 -4.59
N SER A 116 2.24 8.52 -4.50
CA SER A 116 2.28 9.99 -4.38
C SER A 116 1.93 10.78 -5.65
N HIS A 117 1.11 10.23 -6.55
CA HIS A 117 0.56 10.97 -7.70
C HIS A 117 -0.90 11.36 -7.46
N VAL A 118 -1.44 12.30 -8.26
CA VAL A 118 -2.78 12.86 -8.07
C VAL A 118 -3.86 11.78 -7.97
N ALA A 119 -3.91 10.87 -8.94
CA ALA A 119 -4.92 9.80 -8.96
C ALA A 119 -4.82 8.88 -7.73
N GLY A 120 -3.60 8.58 -7.26
CA GLY A 120 -3.37 7.71 -6.12
C GLY A 120 -3.80 8.36 -4.81
N LEU A 121 -3.42 9.62 -4.60
CA LEU A 121 -3.84 10.40 -3.44
C LEU A 121 -5.35 10.64 -3.41
N ARG A 122 -6.00 10.87 -4.56
CA ARG A 122 -7.46 10.98 -4.65
C ARG A 122 -8.16 9.66 -4.35
N ALA A 123 -7.62 8.55 -4.83
CA ALA A 123 -8.15 7.23 -4.51
C ALA A 123 -8.02 6.93 -3.00
N ALA A 124 -6.87 7.26 -2.39
CA ALA A 124 -6.68 7.18 -0.94
C ALA A 124 -7.66 8.06 -0.18
N GLN A 125 -7.94 9.27 -0.66
CA GLN A 125 -8.94 10.16 -0.08
C GLN A 125 -10.33 9.52 -0.08
N THR A 126 -10.73 8.92 -1.20
CA THR A 126 -12.01 8.21 -1.33
C THR A 126 -12.09 7.02 -0.37
N ALA A 127 -11.03 6.20 -0.29
CA ALA A 127 -10.97 5.08 0.64
C ALA A 127 -11.03 5.56 2.11
N ALA A 128 -10.28 6.59 2.47
CA ALA A 128 -10.30 7.19 3.81
C ALA A 128 -11.68 7.73 4.17
N ARG A 129 -12.38 8.40 3.24
CA ARG A 129 -13.77 8.85 3.45
C ARG A 129 -14.74 7.69 3.59
N GLN A 130 -14.58 6.61 2.81
CA GLN A 130 -15.39 5.41 2.93
C GLN A 130 -15.26 4.79 4.33
N TRP A 131 -14.04 4.66 4.84
CA TRP A 131 -13.79 4.25 6.23
C TRP A 131 -14.39 5.23 7.24
N ALA A 132 -14.11 6.53 7.09
CA ALA A 132 -14.58 7.55 8.01
C ALA A 132 -16.11 7.64 8.08
N SER A 133 -16.82 7.33 6.98
CA SER A 133 -18.29 7.25 6.95
C SER A 133 -18.89 6.05 7.70
N GLY A 134 -18.06 5.11 8.17
CA GLY A 134 -18.51 3.90 8.87
C GLY A 134 -19.05 2.79 7.97
N ARG A 135 -18.92 2.89 6.63
CA ARG A 135 -19.42 1.87 5.68
C ARG A 135 -18.65 0.56 5.67
N VAL A 136 -17.50 0.51 6.34
CA VAL A 136 -16.64 -0.69 6.45
C VAL A 136 -16.43 -1.03 7.92
N PRO A 137 -17.48 -1.52 8.61
CA PRO A 137 -17.48 -1.68 10.07
C PRO A 137 -16.53 -2.76 10.59
N SER A 138 -16.08 -3.67 9.72
CA SER A 138 -15.11 -4.72 10.05
C SER A 138 -13.66 -4.23 10.07
N ILE A 139 -13.39 -2.94 9.88
CA ILE A 139 -12.04 -2.39 9.65
C ILE A 139 -11.55 -1.55 10.82
N HIS A 140 -10.37 -1.90 11.32
CA HIS A 140 -9.57 -1.08 12.22
C HIS A 140 -8.48 -0.44 11.37
N LEU A 141 -8.69 0.81 10.95
CA LEU A 141 -7.72 1.51 10.13
C LEU A 141 -6.57 1.98 11.01
N LEU A 142 -5.35 1.53 10.70
CA LEU A 142 -4.12 1.96 11.37
C LEU A 142 -3.56 3.26 10.76
N GLY A 143 -3.76 3.47 9.46
CA GLY A 143 -3.34 4.66 8.75
C GLY A 143 -3.22 4.49 7.23
N LEU A 144 -2.44 5.38 6.61
CA LEU A 144 -2.14 5.43 5.18
C LEU A 144 -0.64 5.32 4.94
N ILE A 145 -0.23 4.48 4.00
CA ILE A 145 1.13 4.42 3.49
C ILE A 145 1.16 5.05 2.10
N ILE A 146 2.02 6.06 1.94
CA ILE A 146 2.22 6.76 0.67
C ILE A 146 3.56 6.33 0.09
N VAL A 147 3.51 5.59 -1.02
CA VAL A 147 4.69 5.13 -1.76
C VAL A 147 5.09 6.19 -2.79
N ALA A 148 6.37 6.58 -2.79
CA ALA A 148 6.87 7.55 -3.74
C ALA A 148 6.65 7.08 -5.18
N ASP A 149 6.08 7.96 -6.00
CA ASP A 149 5.74 7.66 -7.38
C ASP A 149 6.93 7.86 -8.34
N ALA A 150 7.89 8.69 -7.95
CA ALA A 150 9.13 9.00 -8.62
C ALA A 150 10.22 9.39 -7.60
N PRO A 151 11.52 9.36 -7.97
CA PRO A 151 12.58 9.88 -7.11
C PRO A 151 12.47 11.41 -6.92
N GLY A 152 13.04 11.89 -5.81
CA GLY A 152 13.18 13.32 -5.53
C GLY A 152 12.04 13.91 -4.71
N ARG A 153 11.97 15.26 -4.71
CA ARG A 153 11.02 16.00 -3.87
C ARG A 153 9.65 16.07 -4.53
N LEU A 154 8.63 15.68 -3.78
CA LEU A 154 7.25 15.79 -4.21
C LEU A 154 6.88 17.25 -4.57
N PRO A 155 6.32 17.54 -5.76
CA PRO A 155 5.86 18.88 -6.15
C PRO A 155 4.89 19.50 -5.13
N ARG A 156 4.85 20.84 -5.03
CA ARG A 156 4.02 21.54 -4.03
C ARG A 156 2.54 21.12 -4.07
N PRO A 157 1.85 21.07 -5.22
CA PRO A 157 0.45 20.66 -5.26
C PRO A 157 0.21 19.26 -4.72
N LEU A 158 1.15 18.33 -4.96
CA LEU A 158 1.07 16.97 -4.46
C LEU A 158 1.35 16.88 -2.96
N ARG A 159 2.25 17.72 -2.42
CA ARG A 159 2.45 17.82 -0.96
C ARG A 159 1.21 18.36 -0.24
N GLU A 160 0.55 19.36 -0.81
CA GLU A 160 -0.69 19.92 -0.27
C GLU A 160 -1.81 18.89 -0.29
N LEU A 161 -1.96 18.16 -1.40
CA LEU A 161 -2.92 17.06 -1.50
C LEU A 161 -2.59 15.93 -0.51
N GLN A 162 -1.33 15.53 -0.41
CA GLN A 162 -0.88 14.53 0.56
C GLN A 162 -1.26 14.95 1.98
N GLN A 163 -0.96 16.19 2.40
CA GLN A 163 -1.31 16.68 3.74
C GLN A 163 -2.82 16.66 3.99
N LEU A 164 -3.61 17.06 2.99
CA LEU A 164 -5.07 17.02 3.08
C LEU A 164 -5.60 15.60 3.28
N VAL A 165 -5.03 14.62 2.58
CA VAL A 165 -5.42 13.21 2.73
C VAL A 165 -4.93 12.63 4.06
N SER A 166 -3.70 12.96 4.48
CA SER A 166 -3.13 12.54 5.77
C SER A 166 -3.97 12.97 6.96
N GLY A 167 -4.60 14.15 6.90
CA GLY A 167 -5.47 14.64 7.98
C GLY A 167 -6.74 13.80 8.19
N GLY A 168 -7.13 12.97 7.22
CA GLY A 168 -8.34 12.14 7.27
C GLY A 168 -8.13 10.73 7.82
N VAL A 169 -6.91 10.37 8.24
CA VAL A 169 -6.54 9.02 8.68
C VAL A 169 -5.75 9.05 10.00
N PRO A 170 -5.71 7.95 10.77
CA PRO A 170 -5.05 7.96 12.08
C PRO A 170 -3.56 8.28 12.02
N ARG A 171 -2.84 7.66 11.09
CA ARG A 171 -1.39 7.82 10.86
C ARG A 171 -1.10 7.91 9.37
N THR A 172 0.03 8.50 9.00
CA THR A 172 0.52 8.46 7.62
C THR A 172 2.01 8.18 7.60
N TRP A 173 2.41 7.16 6.85
CA TRP A 173 3.82 6.85 6.58
C TRP A 173 4.16 7.12 5.13
N THR A 174 5.43 7.38 4.86
CA THR A 174 5.96 7.53 3.50
C THR A 174 7.02 6.50 3.22
N VAL A 175 6.85 5.74 2.15
CA VAL A 175 7.86 4.84 1.59
C VAL A 175 8.58 5.59 0.48
N PRO A 176 9.91 5.78 0.55
CA PRO A 176 10.65 6.50 -0.47
C PRO A 176 10.71 5.70 -1.77
N TRP A 177 11.22 6.35 -2.83
CA TRP A 177 11.59 5.65 -4.04
C TRP A 177 12.80 4.75 -3.76
N VAL A 178 12.67 3.45 -4.03
CA VAL A 178 13.75 2.46 -3.86
C VAL A 178 14.14 1.93 -5.23
N GLU A 179 15.28 2.38 -5.74
CA GLU A 179 15.74 2.03 -7.09
C GLU A 179 15.88 0.51 -7.28
N ALA A 180 16.36 -0.21 -6.26
CA ALA A 180 16.56 -1.65 -6.28
C ALA A 180 15.26 -2.44 -6.54
N TRP A 181 14.11 -1.92 -6.11
CA TRP A 181 12.81 -2.60 -6.29
C TRP A 181 12.33 -2.62 -7.75
N ARG A 182 13.01 -1.92 -8.65
CA ARG A 182 12.70 -1.96 -10.10
C ARG A 182 13.24 -3.20 -10.78
N THR A 183 14.29 -3.79 -10.24
CA THR A 183 15.03 -4.90 -10.85
C THR A 183 15.02 -6.15 -9.99
N ALA A 184 14.61 -6.04 -8.72
CA ALA A 184 14.41 -7.16 -7.81
C ALA A 184 13.12 -6.97 -6.99
N PRO A 185 12.46 -8.06 -6.56
CA PRO A 185 11.40 -7.97 -5.56
C PRO A 185 11.90 -7.30 -4.27
N ALA A 186 11.01 -6.62 -3.56
CA ALA A 186 11.33 -6.12 -2.22
C ALA A 186 11.51 -7.29 -1.26
N ASP A 187 12.60 -7.29 -0.50
CA ASP A 187 12.91 -8.30 0.51
C ASP A 187 13.58 -7.64 1.73
N GLU A 188 13.65 -8.37 2.85
CA GLU A 188 14.24 -7.86 4.09
C GLU A 188 15.72 -7.45 3.97
N THR A 189 16.44 -7.94 2.96
CA THR A 189 17.86 -7.65 2.72
C THR A 189 18.06 -6.40 1.87
N ASN A 190 17.04 -5.97 1.12
CA ASN A 190 17.12 -4.86 0.15
C ASN A 190 16.21 -3.66 0.49
N ILE A 191 15.56 -3.67 1.66
CA ILE A 191 14.77 -2.52 2.13
C ILE A 191 15.65 -1.43 2.80
N PRO A 192 15.41 -0.14 2.53
CA PRO A 192 16.10 0.95 3.21
C PRO A 192 15.67 1.04 4.68
N ARG A 193 16.48 1.69 5.50
CA ARG A 193 16.22 1.86 6.95
C ARG A 193 14.85 2.43 7.27
N SER A 194 14.35 3.38 6.47
CA SER A 194 13.02 3.97 6.64
C SER A 194 11.89 2.95 6.48
N VAL A 195 12.03 2.01 5.53
CA VAL A 195 11.06 0.94 5.32
C VAL A 195 11.16 -0.11 6.42
N ARG A 196 12.37 -0.42 6.91
CA ARG A 196 12.54 -1.29 8.09
C ARG A 196 11.85 -0.71 9.33
N SER A 197 12.08 0.57 9.61
CA SER A 197 11.41 1.26 10.73
C SER A 197 9.89 1.31 10.58
N LEU A 198 9.37 1.48 9.35
CA LEU A 198 7.95 1.33 9.07
C LEU A 198 7.46 -0.09 9.44
N CYS A 199 8.19 -1.13 9.04
CA CYS A 199 7.79 -2.50 9.33
C CYS A 199 7.78 -2.79 10.84
N ASP A 200 8.80 -2.34 11.57
CA ASP A 200 8.88 -2.48 13.02
C ASP A 200 7.70 -1.79 13.72
N GLU A 201 7.32 -0.60 13.25
CA GLU A 201 6.17 0.12 13.77
C GLU A 201 4.85 -0.61 13.48
N LEU A 202 4.65 -1.10 12.25
CA LEU A 202 3.44 -1.85 11.89
C LEU A 202 3.29 -3.15 12.69
N ARG A 203 4.40 -3.87 12.94
CA ARG A 203 4.43 -5.03 13.85
C ARG A 203 3.98 -4.63 15.25
N SER A 204 4.52 -3.53 15.78
CA SER A 204 4.13 -3.05 17.13
C SER A 204 2.66 -2.64 17.25
N LEU A 205 1.99 -2.32 16.14
CA LEU A 205 0.57 -1.95 16.10
C LEU A 205 -0.38 -3.14 15.91
N THR A 206 0.16 -4.30 15.55
CA THR A 206 -0.62 -5.50 15.17
C THR A 206 -0.43 -6.68 16.12
N HIS A 207 0.43 -6.53 17.11
CA HIS A 207 0.69 -7.49 18.20
C HIS A 207 0.13 -7.03 19.55
#